data_AF-A9KS28-F1
#
_entry.id   AF-A9KS28-F1
#
_cell.length_a   1.000
_cell.length_b   1.000
_cell.length_c   1.000
_cell.angle_alpha   90.00
_cell.angle_beta   90.00
_cell.angle_gamma   90.00
#
_symmetry.space_group_name_H-M   'P 1'
#
loop_
_entity.id
_entity.type
_entity.pdbx_description
1 polymer ?
#
loop_
_entity_poly.entity_id
_entity_poly.type
_entity_poly.pdbx_seq_one_letter_code
_entity_poly.pdbx_strand_id
1 'polypeptide(L)'
;MNKAKLSSFAIAGAIGLASLSPITTVAAETKTQSTMQTEIKTDCKDCKDKKAEFNKKMKAARERWNSLSQTQKDEVYSLLENKMKENNKVLDKLVELKVLEQSDVDNLKANQATKFQKIKENGEFPMLRGKGMDRNHTR
;
A
#
# COMPACT_ATOMS: atom_id res chain seq x y z
N MET A 1 -1.32 36.54 35.92
CA MET A 1 -0.46 37.56 35.28
C MET A 1 0.37 36.89 34.20
N ASN A 2 0.09 37.30 32.97
CA ASN A 2 0.59 36.72 31.72
C ASN A 2 2.09 36.96 31.52
N LYS A 3 2.81 35.98 30.97
CA LYS A 3 4.02 36.23 30.18
C LYS A 3 3.98 35.36 28.93
N ALA A 4 3.32 35.89 27.90
CA ALA A 4 3.33 35.36 26.55
C ALA A 4 4.75 35.50 25.97
N LYS A 5 5.32 34.40 25.47
CA LYS A 5 6.53 34.43 24.65
C LYS A 5 6.11 34.44 23.18
N LEU A 6 6.16 35.62 22.58
CA LEU A 6 6.03 35.83 21.13
C LEU A 6 7.31 35.33 20.45
N SER A 7 7.23 34.23 19.72
CA SER A 7 8.26 33.84 18.74
C SER A 7 7.79 34.31 17.35
N SER A 8 8.38 35.43 16.90
CA SER A 8 8.16 36.01 15.58
C SER A 8 8.57 35.05 14.47
N PHE A 9 7.69 34.90 13.47
CA PHE A 9 7.98 34.36 12.15
C PHE A 9 8.93 35.30 11.40
N ALA A 10 10.02 34.76 10.86
CA ALA A 10 10.81 35.41 9.81
C ALA A 10 10.86 34.48 8.60
N ILE A 11 9.98 34.73 7.62
CA ILE A 11 10.02 34.12 6.30
C ILE A 11 11.01 34.96 5.48
N ALA A 12 12.24 34.48 5.36
CA ALA A 12 13.21 35.03 4.42
C ALA A 12 13.07 34.27 3.09
N GLY A 13 12.38 34.90 2.13
CA GLY A 13 12.37 34.47 0.75
C GLY A 13 13.71 34.77 0.07
N ALA A 14 14.18 33.83 -0.73
CA ALA A 14 15.14 34.09 -1.79
C ALA A 14 14.69 33.32 -3.04
N ILE A 15 14.04 34.07 -3.92
CA ILE A 15 13.74 33.71 -5.29
C ILE A 15 15.06 33.67 -6.05
N GLY A 16 15.34 32.55 -6.70
CA GLY A 16 16.55 32.37 -7.52
C GLY A 16 16.30 31.39 -8.66
N LEU A 17 15.38 31.73 -9.57
CA LEU A 17 15.29 31.11 -10.89
C LEU A 17 16.13 31.93 -11.87
N ALA A 18 17.37 31.50 -12.09
CA ALA A 18 18.22 32.02 -13.14
C ALA A 18 18.96 30.87 -13.84
N SER A 19 18.28 30.22 -14.77
CA SER A 19 18.93 29.67 -15.96
C SER A 19 17.91 29.69 -17.10
N LEU A 20 17.96 30.78 -17.86
CA LEU A 20 17.27 30.98 -19.12
C LEU A 20 17.92 30.05 -20.16
N SER A 21 17.25 28.97 -20.52
CA SER A 21 17.47 28.30 -21.80
C SER A 21 16.53 28.93 -22.83
N PRO A 22 16.99 29.23 -24.06
CA PRO A 22 16.20 29.95 -25.04
C PRO A 22 14.97 29.14 -25.47
N ILE A 23 13.79 29.75 -25.33
CA ILE A 23 12.53 29.28 -25.89
C ILE A 23 12.66 29.45 -27.42
N THR A 24 12.93 28.35 -28.12
CA THR A 24 12.69 28.31 -29.56
C THR A 24 11.19 28.16 -29.77
N THR A 25 10.57 29.27 -30.15
CA THR A 25 9.21 29.31 -30.67
C THR A 25 9.14 28.52 -31.98
N VAL A 26 8.57 27.32 -31.94
CA VAL A 26 8.00 26.67 -33.12
C VAL A 26 6.50 26.55 -32.88
N ALA A 27 5.78 27.57 -33.33
CA ALA A 27 4.35 27.48 -33.58
C ALA A 27 4.18 26.98 -35.02
N ALA A 28 3.82 25.70 -35.19
CA ALA A 28 3.08 25.21 -36.36
C ALA A 28 2.77 23.72 -36.20
N GLU A 29 1.47 23.42 -36.27
CA GLU A 29 0.92 22.22 -36.91
C GLU A 29 0.89 20.91 -36.10
N THR A 30 -0.24 20.77 -35.40
CA THR A 30 -1.09 19.58 -35.36
C THR A 30 -0.65 18.38 -36.23
N LYS A 31 -0.06 17.35 -35.61
CA LYS A 31 -0.43 15.93 -35.83
C LYS A 31 0.21 15.04 -34.77
N THR A 32 -0.29 15.11 -33.55
CA THR A 32 0.12 14.19 -32.47
C THR A 32 -0.54 12.83 -32.68
N GLN A 33 0.04 12.01 -33.57
CA GLN A 33 -0.22 10.59 -33.59
C GLN A 33 1.04 9.84 -34.04
N SER A 34 2.03 9.81 -33.16
CA SER A 34 3.03 8.76 -33.14
C SER A 34 3.62 8.71 -31.74
N THR A 35 3.10 7.80 -30.93
CA THR A 35 3.91 7.22 -29.86
C THR A 35 3.65 5.74 -29.93
N MET A 36 4.69 5.05 -30.36
CA MET A 36 4.73 3.62 -30.58
C MET A 36 4.14 2.88 -29.39
N GLN A 37 3.09 2.12 -29.63
CA GLN A 37 2.78 0.98 -28.78
C GLN A 37 3.98 0.04 -28.92
N THR A 38 4.93 0.13 -27.98
CA THR A 38 5.88 -0.94 -27.79
C THR A 38 5.07 -2.14 -27.32
N GLU A 39 4.73 -3.02 -28.27
CA GLU A 39 4.32 -4.38 -27.98
C GLU A 39 5.45 -5.03 -27.17
N ILE A 40 5.38 -4.95 -25.84
CA ILE A 40 6.22 -5.74 -24.97
C ILE A 40 5.72 -7.18 -25.13
N LYS A 41 6.25 -7.90 -26.11
CA LYS A 41 6.26 -9.37 -26.11
C LYS A 41 6.99 -9.79 -24.84
N THR A 42 6.23 -9.94 -23.76
CA THR A 42 6.76 -10.24 -22.43
C THR A 42 6.95 -11.75 -22.33
N ASP A 43 7.82 -12.31 -23.17
CA ASP A 43 8.49 -13.59 -22.83
C ASP A 43 9.53 -13.31 -21.75
N CYS A 44 9.02 -12.90 -20.58
CA CYS A 44 9.82 -12.46 -19.46
C CYS A 44 10.25 -13.70 -18.67
N LYS A 45 11.31 -14.36 -19.15
CA LYS A 45 12.05 -15.37 -18.39
C LYS A 45 12.46 -14.81 -17.02
N ASP A 46 12.88 -13.55 -16.98
CA ASP A 46 13.20 -12.79 -15.76
C ASP A 46 12.03 -12.68 -14.77
N CYS A 47 10.79 -12.65 -15.26
CA CYS A 47 9.60 -12.58 -14.41
C CYS A 47 9.31 -13.93 -13.75
N LYS A 48 9.61 -15.04 -14.44
CA LYS A 48 9.52 -16.40 -13.86
C LYS A 48 10.58 -16.60 -12.79
N ASP A 49 11.80 -16.12 -13.02
CA ASP A 49 12.91 -16.24 -12.08
C ASP A 49 12.69 -15.41 -10.81
N LYS A 50 12.21 -14.16 -10.94
CA LYS A 50 11.80 -13.32 -9.80
C LYS A 50 10.67 -13.93 -8.97
N LYS A 51 9.67 -14.55 -9.62
CA LYS A 51 8.57 -15.26 -8.94
C LYS A 51 9.09 -16.48 -8.18
N ALA A 52 10.01 -17.25 -8.77
CA ALA A 52 10.60 -18.41 -8.13
C ALA A 52 11.44 -18.02 -6.90
N GLU A 53 12.23 -16.96 -6.99
CA GLU A 53 13.02 -16.45 -5.86
C GLU A 53 12.12 -15.94 -4.73
N PHE A 54 11.08 -15.18 -5.06
CA PHE A 54 10.08 -14.73 -4.09
C PHE A 54 9.40 -15.92 -3.38
N ASN A 55 8.98 -16.93 -4.13
CA ASN A 55 8.37 -18.14 -3.55
C ASN A 55 9.33 -18.88 -2.59
N LYS A 56 10.62 -18.96 -2.92
CA LYS A 56 11.64 -19.54 -2.03
C LYS A 56 11.76 -18.74 -0.73
N LYS A 57 11.86 -17.41 -0.82
CA LYS A 57 11.89 -16.52 0.36
C LYS A 57 10.64 -16.70 1.22
N MET A 58 9.48 -16.87 0.58
CA MET A 58 8.21 -17.07 1.27
C MET A 58 8.10 -18.41 1.98
N LYS A 59 8.59 -19.48 1.35
CA LYS A 59 8.64 -20.79 2.00
C LYS A 59 9.53 -20.73 3.25
N ALA A 60 10.73 -20.13 3.13
CA ALA A 60 11.64 -19.95 4.26
C ALA A 60 11.03 -19.08 5.37
N ALA A 61 10.30 -18.01 5.03
CA ALA A 61 9.60 -17.19 6.02
C ALA A 61 8.49 -17.97 6.75
N ARG A 62 7.74 -18.83 6.04
CA ARG A 62 6.74 -19.72 6.66
C ARG A 62 7.36 -20.75 7.58
N GLU A 63 8.49 -21.34 7.18
CA GLU A 63 9.22 -22.29 8.03
C GLU A 63 9.71 -21.62 9.33
N ARG A 64 10.28 -20.40 9.22
CA ARG A 64 10.66 -19.60 10.39
C ARG A 64 9.45 -19.26 11.26
N TRP A 65 8.35 -18.83 10.65
CA TRP A 65 7.09 -18.58 11.36
C TRP A 65 6.62 -19.81 12.13
N ASN A 66 6.60 -20.98 11.49
CA ASN A 66 6.16 -22.21 12.12
C ASN A 66 7.03 -22.61 13.32
N SER A 67 8.33 -22.28 13.28
CA SER A 67 9.27 -22.52 14.39
C SER A 67 9.12 -21.57 15.59
N LEU A 68 8.36 -20.47 15.46
CA LEU A 68 8.09 -19.56 16.58
C LEU A 68 7.19 -20.22 17.62
N SER A 69 7.36 -19.79 18.88
CA SER A 69 6.46 -20.20 19.97
C SER A 69 5.07 -19.61 19.79
N GLN A 70 4.07 -20.20 20.44
CA GLN A 70 2.70 -19.68 20.38
C GLN A 70 2.62 -18.25 20.94
N THR A 71 3.33 -17.95 22.03
CA THR A 71 3.38 -16.60 22.62
C THR A 71 3.89 -15.56 21.61
N GLN A 72 4.95 -15.88 20.87
CA GLN A 72 5.48 -14.98 19.84
C GLN A 72 4.49 -14.78 18.68
N LYS A 73 3.77 -15.82 18.29
CA LYS A 73 2.71 -15.72 17.27
C LYS A 73 1.54 -14.87 17.76
N ASP A 74 1.14 -15.04 19.01
CA ASP A 74 0.04 -14.29 19.63
C ASP A 74 0.34 -12.80 19.76
N GLU A 75 1.59 -12.43 20.05
CA GLU A 75 2.04 -11.03 20.02
C GLU A 75 1.83 -10.42 18.63
N VAL A 76 2.23 -11.13 17.57
CA VAL A 76 2.04 -10.68 16.19
C VAL A 76 0.55 -10.61 15.82
N TYR A 77 -0.25 -11.59 16.23
CA TYR A 77 -1.70 -11.56 16.01
C TYR A 77 -2.36 -10.38 16.74
N SER A 78 -1.89 -10.04 17.93
CA SER A 78 -2.37 -8.87 18.67
C SER A 78 -2.05 -7.55 17.93
N LEU A 79 -0.87 -7.45 17.33
CA LEU A 79 -0.52 -6.31 16.47
C LEU A 79 -1.42 -6.20 15.24
N LEU A 80 -1.76 -7.34 14.62
CA LEU A 80 -2.70 -7.37 13.50
C LEU A 80 -4.10 -6.94 13.91
N GLU A 81 -4.59 -7.42 15.05
CA GLU A 81 -5.90 -7.06 15.58
C GLU A 81 -5.98 -5.56 15.87
N ASN A 82 -4.93 -5.00 16.48
CA ASN A 82 -4.85 -3.56 16.74
C ASN A 82 -4.84 -2.75 15.44
N LYS A 83 -4.08 -3.18 14.43
CA LYS A 83 -4.11 -2.55 13.11
C LYS A 83 -5.50 -2.57 12.49
N MET A 84 -6.24 -3.67 12.63
CA MET A 84 -7.62 -3.76 12.15
C MET A 84 -8.55 -2.80 12.90
N LYS A 85 -8.42 -2.70 14.22
CA LYS A 85 -9.19 -1.73 15.03
C LYS A 85 -8.93 -0.30 14.58
N GLU A 86 -7.68 0.08 14.34
CA GLU A 86 -7.36 1.42 13.82
C GLU A 86 -7.92 1.64 12.41
N ASN A 87 -7.83 0.64 11.52
CA ASN A 87 -8.44 0.72 10.20
C ASN A 87 -9.96 0.89 10.27
N ASN A 88 -10.62 0.21 11.21
CA ASN A 88 -12.06 0.34 11.41
C ASN A 88 -12.45 1.76 11.81
N LYS A 89 -11.67 2.43 12.67
CA LYS A 89 -11.90 3.84 13.03
C LYS A 89 -11.79 4.77 11.81
N VAL A 90 -10.85 4.49 10.91
CA VAL A 90 -10.74 5.24 9.65
C VAL A 90 -11.99 5.05 8.81
N LEU A 91 -12.46 3.80 8.65
CA LEU A 91 -13.70 3.52 7.91
C LEU A 91 -14.92 4.21 8.55
N ASP A 92 -15.03 4.19 9.87
CA ASP A 92 -16.10 4.89 10.59
C ASP A 92 -16.08 6.39 10.32
N LYS A 93 -14.88 7.00 10.28
CA LYS A 93 -14.76 8.41 9.94
C LYS A 93 -15.16 8.70 8.50
N LEU A 94 -14.89 7.79 7.57
CA LEU A 94 -15.32 7.92 6.17
C LEU A 94 -16.85 7.81 6.03
N VAL A 95 -17.51 7.00 6.86
CA VAL A 95 -18.98 6.97 6.91
C VAL A 95 -19.54 8.25 7.51
N GLU A 96 -18.97 8.73 8.62
CA GLU A 96 -19.38 9.99 9.25
C GLU A 96 -19.29 11.17 8.27
N LEU A 97 -18.24 11.20 7.45
CA LEU A 97 -18.04 12.20 6.39
C LEU A 97 -18.89 11.93 5.13
N LYS A 98 -19.73 10.89 5.12
CA LYS A 98 -20.55 10.45 3.98
C LYS A 98 -19.75 10.16 2.70
N VAL A 99 -18.49 9.78 2.86
CA VAL A 99 -17.62 9.35 1.74
C VAL A 99 -17.91 7.89 1.38
N LEU A 100 -18.26 7.07 2.37
CA LEU A 100 -18.64 5.68 2.19
C LEU A 100 -20.01 5.41 2.83
N GLU A 101 -20.72 4.42 2.30
CA GLU A 101 -21.95 3.92 2.92
C GLU A 101 -21.62 3.00 4.10
N GLN A 102 -22.48 3.02 5.12
CA GLN A 102 -22.33 2.15 6.30
C GLN A 102 -22.38 0.67 5.92
N SER A 103 -23.28 0.30 5.01
CA SER A 103 -23.44 -1.07 4.48
C SER A 103 -22.14 -1.62 3.88
N ASP A 104 -21.45 -0.82 3.07
CA ASP A 104 -20.17 -1.20 2.46
C ASP A 104 -19.07 -1.37 3.51
N VAL A 105 -19.01 -0.46 4.48
CA VAL A 105 -18.04 -0.54 5.57
C VAL A 105 -18.28 -1.75 6.46
N ASP A 106 -19.53 -2.09 6.76
CA ASP A 106 -19.86 -3.26 7.58
C ASP A 106 -19.44 -4.56 6.88
N ASN A 107 -19.70 -4.67 5.57
CA ASN A 107 -19.24 -5.78 4.75
C ASN A 107 -17.70 -5.89 4.72
N LEU A 108 -17.00 -4.76 4.61
CA LEU A 108 -15.54 -4.72 4.65
C LEU A 108 -15.00 -5.19 6.02
N LYS A 109 -15.56 -4.68 7.11
CA LYS A 109 -15.18 -5.06 8.48
C LYS A 109 -15.41 -6.54 8.74
N ALA A 110 -16.57 -7.07 8.35
CA ALA A 110 -16.91 -8.49 8.50
C ALA A 110 -15.95 -9.39 7.72
N ASN A 111 -15.63 -9.03 6.48
CA ASN A 111 -14.66 -9.76 5.67
C ASN A 111 -13.24 -9.72 6.26
N GLN A 112 -12.81 -8.57 6.79
CA GLN A 112 -11.51 -8.46 7.46
C GLN A 112 -11.45 -9.31 8.73
N ALA A 113 -12.49 -9.27 9.56
CA ALA A 113 -12.62 -10.09 10.77
C ALA A 113 -12.54 -11.59 10.45
N THR A 114 -13.31 -12.04 9.45
CA THR A 114 -13.33 -13.44 9.03
C THR A 114 -11.95 -13.90 8.53
N LYS A 115 -11.26 -13.08 7.73
CA LYS A 115 -9.91 -13.39 7.25
C LYS A 115 -8.90 -13.47 8.38
N PHE A 116 -8.97 -12.56 9.34
CA PHE A 116 -8.10 -12.57 10.50
C PHE A 116 -8.31 -13.80 11.39
N GLN A 117 -9.57 -14.16 11.66
CA GLN A 117 -9.90 -15.37 12.41
C GLN A 117 -9.31 -16.62 11.76
N LYS A 118 -9.49 -16.79 10.43
CA LYS A 118 -8.89 -17.92 9.69
C LYS A 118 -7.37 -17.96 9.81
N ILE A 119 -6.70 -16.80 9.70
CA ILE A 119 -5.24 -16.73 9.83
C ILE A 119 -4.80 -17.15 11.24
N LYS A 120 -5.51 -16.68 12.27
CA LYS A 120 -5.18 -16.99 13.67
C LYS A 120 -5.45 -18.46 14.00
N GLU A 121 -6.60 -19.00 13.60
CA GLU A 121 -7.00 -20.39 13.82
C GLU A 121 -6.06 -21.38 13.13
N ASN A 122 -5.68 -21.09 11.88
CA ASN A 122 -4.76 -21.94 11.13
C ASN A 122 -3.29 -21.76 11.55
N GLY A 123 -3.00 -20.84 12.46
CA GLY A 123 -1.62 -20.47 12.82
C GLY A 123 -0.83 -19.94 11.61
N GLU A 124 -1.51 -19.38 10.61
CA GLU A 124 -0.90 -18.99 9.35
C GLU A 124 -0.04 -17.74 9.50
N PHE A 125 1.03 -17.69 8.70
CA PHE A 125 1.89 -16.52 8.60
C PHE A 125 1.10 -15.34 8.02
N PRO A 126 0.96 -14.22 8.76
CA PRO A 126 0.14 -13.07 8.34
C PRO A 126 0.83 -12.25 7.25
N MET A 127 0.89 -12.79 6.03
CA MET A 127 1.42 -12.05 4.90
C MET A 127 0.34 -11.17 4.26
N LEU A 128 0.62 -9.87 4.16
CA LEU A 128 -0.11 -8.98 3.27
C LEU A 128 0.22 -9.35 1.83
N ARG A 129 -0.60 -10.20 1.21
CA ARG A 129 -0.55 -10.39 -0.24
C ARG A 129 -0.96 -9.05 -0.87
N GLY A 130 -0.02 -8.41 -1.57
CA GLY A 130 -0.32 -7.21 -2.35
C GLY A 130 -1.40 -7.50 -3.38
N LYS A 131 -2.24 -6.49 -3.67
CA LYS A 131 -3.27 -6.54 -4.72
C LYS A 131 -2.59 -6.94 -6.04
N GLY A 132 -2.87 -8.14 -6.55
CA GLY A 132 -2.25 -8.71 -7.76
C GLY A 132 -1.50 -10.04 -7.58
N MET A 133 -1.28 -10.50 -6.35
CA MET A 133 -0.66 -11.82 -6.09
C MET A 133 -1.65 -12.99 -6.16
N ASP A 134 -2.95 -12.72 -6.29
CA ASP A 134 -4.03 -13.72 -6.24
C ASP A 134 -4.65 -14.02 -7.62
N ARG A 135 -3.82 -14.04 -8.68
CA ARG A 135 -4.30 -14.37 -10.04
C ARG A 135 -4.40 -15.87 -10.33
N ASN A 136 -4.38 -16.72 -9.30
CA ASN A 136 -4.45 -18.17 -9.44
C ASN A 136 -5.54 -18.81 -8.55
N HIS A 137 -6.69 -18.15 -8.38
CA HIS A 137 -7.91 -18.89 -8.08
C HIS A 137 -8.49 -19.39 -9.41
N THR A 138 -8.00 -20.55 -9.85
CA THR A 138 -8.70 -21.40 -10.82
C THR A 138 -10.07 -21.70 -10.22
N ARG A 139 -11.10 -21.25 -10.94
CA ARG A 139 -12.50 -21.58 -10.70
C ARG A 139 -12.81 -22.96 -11.27
#